data_AF-R5B8E8-F1
#
_entry.id   AF-R5B8E8-F1
#
_cell.length_a   1.000
_cell.length_b   1.000
_cell.length_c   1.000
_cell.angle_alpha   90.00
_cell.angle_beta   90.00
_cell.angle_gamma   90.00
#
_symmetry.space_group_name_H-M   'P 1'
#
loop_
_entity.id
_entity.type
_entity.pdbx_description
1 polymer ?
#
loop_
_entity_poly.entity_id
_entity_poly.type
_entity_poly.pdbx_seq_one_letter_code
_entity_poly.pdbx_strand_id
1 'polypeptide(L)'
;MTKKIKYIISVIIAIFVVTFGVNATRSLSGSNNSANESETVSYGYFQSLTEAADSALRSLAQKIQLDKFTQQAERLADNAAKYLGTRYRYGSTGPKTFDCSGFIRYVFRQEDINLPRTSRMQYREGEKVSRDQLRPGDLLFFSSPRSGKGRVGHVAMVVDVNEKDNSLTFIHASSSKGVSYQKFPDGGYYSRNYIGAKRVLPDAPTA
;
A
#
# COMPACT_ATOMS: atom_id res chain seq x y z
N MET A 1 -26.57 24.68 2.39
CA MET A 1 -26.62 23.21 2.59
C MET A 1 -25.21 22.64 2.43
N THR A 2 -24.61 22.11 3.50
CA THR A 2 -23.19 21.70 3.51
C THR A 2 -22.95 20.44 2.66
N LYS A 3 -21.74 20.26 2.12
CA LYS A 3 -21.39 19.11 1.25
C LYS A 3 -21.73 17.74 1.89
N LYS A 4 -21.61 17.62 3.22
CA LYS A 4 -22.01 16.44 3.99
C LYS A 4 -23.51 16.12 3.89
N ILE A 5 -24.38 17.13 3.93
CA ILE A 5 -25.84 16.93 3.91
C ILE A 5 -26.29 16.46 2.52
N LYS A 6 -25.69 16.99 1.45
CA LYS A 6 -25.98 16.53 0.08
C LYS A 6 -25.59 15.06 -0.12
N TYR A 7 -24.42 14.66 0.40
CA TYR A 7 -23.94 13.28 0.31
C TYR A 7 -24.84 12.28 1.04
N ILE A 8 -25.28 12.62 2.26
CA ILE A 8 -26.18 11.77 3.05
C ILE A 8 -27.51 11.55 2.33
N ILE A 9 -28.08 12.60 1.72
CA ILE A 9 -29.32 12.50 0.96
C ILE A 9 -29.14 11.64 -0.29
N SER A 10 -28.03 11.78 -1.02
CA SER A 10 -27.75 10.93 -2.18
C SER A 10 -27.60 9.45 -1.83
N VAL A 11 -26.94 9.14 -0.70
CA VAL A 11 -26.79 7.76 -0.21
C VAL A 11 -28.14 7.19 0.25
N ILE A 12 -28.95 7.98 0.96
CA ILE A 12 -30.30 7.55 1.37
C ILE A 12 -31.19 7.29 0.16
N ILE A 13 -31.15 8.15 -0.88
CA ILE A 13 -31.90 7.94 -2.12
C ILE A 13 -31.43 6.66 -2.81
N ALA A 14 -30.11 6.43 -2.93
CA ALA A 14 -29.58 5.21 -3.53
C ALA A 14 -30.00 3.95 -2.75
N ILE A 15 -29.95 3.98 -1.41
CA ILE A 15 -30.43 2.89 -0.56
C ILE A 15 -31.93 2.69 -0.75
N PHE A 16 -32.74 3.74 -0.73
CA PHE A 16 -34.20 3.66 -0.89
C PHE A 16 -34.58 3.07 -2.26
N VAL A 17 -33.89 3.47 -3.31
CA VAL A 17 -34.04 2.93 -4.67
C VAL A 17 -33.70 1.43 -4.68
N VAL A 18 -32.59 1.00 -4.07
CA VAL A 18 -32.20 -0.41 -3.97
C VAL A 18 -33.23 -1.23 -3.18
N THR A 19 -33.65 -0.78 -2.00
CA THR A 19 -34.54 -1.56 -1.12
C THR A 19 -35.97 -1.64 -1.67
N PHE A 20 -36.49 -0.59 -2.30
CA PHE A 20 -37.83 -0.61 -2.89
C PHE A 20 -37.87 -1.22 -4.29
N GLY A 21 -36.83 -1.05 -5.11
CA GLY A 21 -36.74 -1.66 -6.45
C GLY A 21 -36.65 -3.18 -6.43
N VAL A 22 -35.95 -3.76 -5.45
CA VAL A 22 -35.81 -5.22 -5.27
C VAL A 22 -37.10 -5.87 -4.73
N ASN A 23 -37.90 -5.16 -3.93
CA ASN A 23 -39.19 -5.67 -3.45
C ASN A 23 -40.29 -5.59 -4.51
N ALA A 24 -40.28 -4.58 -5.37
CA ALA A 24 -41.20 -4.48 -6.50
C ALA A 24 -41.03 -5.65 -7.49
N THR A 25 -39.79 -6.09 -7.72
CA THR A 25 -39.49 -7.22 -8.62
C THR A 25 -39.95 -8.58 -8.09
N ARG A 26 -39.84 -8.83 -6.79
CA ARG A 26 -40.35 -10.08 -6.19
C ARG A 26 -41.87 -10.18 -6.22
N SER A 27 -42.57 -9.04 -6.19
CA SER A 27 -44.03 -8.99 -6.28
C SER A 27 -44.57 -9.20 -7.70
N LEU A 28 -43.77 -8.89 -8.73
CA LEU A 28 -44.20 -8.98 -10.14
C LEU A 28 -43.87 -10.33 -10.81
N SER A 29 -43.00 -11.14 -10.20
CA SER A 29 -42.69 -12.51 -10.67
C SER A 29 -43.86 -13.52 -10.53
N GLY A 30 -45.04 -13.06 -10.12
CA GLY A 30 -46.19 -13.89 -9.74
C GLY A 30 -47.46 -13.71 -10.56
N SER A 31 -47.44 -13.25 -11.82
CA SER A 31 -48.60 -13.39 -12.74
C SER A 31 -48.27 -13.13 -14.23
N ASN A 32 -48.44 -14.18 -15.04
CA ASN A 32 -48.69 -14.27 -16.48
C ASN A 32 -48.29 -13.16 -17.48
N ASN A 33 -47.35 -13.54 -18.37
CA ASN A 33 -47.21 -13.26 -19.81
C ASN A 33 -48.01 -12.10 -20.45
N SER A 34 -47.37 -10.93 -20.49
CA SER A 34 -47.21 -10.09 -21.71
C SER A 34 -46.09 -9.09 -21.43
N ALA A 35 -44.84 -9.44 -21.77
CA ALA A 35 -43.69 -8.58 -21.50
C ALA A 35 -43.76 -7.30 -22.35
N ASN A 36 -44.10 -6.19 -21.70
CA ASN A 36 -44.20 -4.87 -22.30
C ASN A 36 -42.79 -4.27 -22.38
N GLU A 37 -42.34 -3.80 -23.56
CA GLU A 37 -40.99 -3.26 -23.79
C GLU A 37 -40.59 -2.14 -22.80
N SER A 38 -41.58 -1.41 -22.27
CA SER A 38 -41.39 -0.35 -21.28
C SER A 38 -40.93 -0.85 -19.89
N GLU A 39 -41.31 -2.06 -19.48
CA GLU A 39 -40.88 -2.66 -18.21
C GLU A 39 -39.43 -3.17 -18.29
N THR A 40 -39.03 -3.72 -19.43
CA THR A 40 -37.65 -4.15 -19.69
C THR A 40 -36.66 -2.98 -19.73
N VAL A 41 -37.07 -1.83 -20.26
CA VAL A 41 -36.24 -0.60 -20.30
C VAL A 41 -36.05 -0.02 -18.89
N SER A 42 -37.10 -0.03 -18.07
CA SER A 42 -37.02 0.41 -16.66
C SER A 42 -36.08 -0.47 -15.84
N TYR A 43 -36.12 -1.79 -16.06
CA TYR A 43 -35.26 -2.74 -15.34
C TYR A 43 -33.78 -2.62 -15.73
N GLY A 44 -33.49 -2.50 -17.03
CA GLY A 44 -32.12 -2.27 -17.51
C GLY A 44 -31.53 -0.94 -17.00
N TYR A 45 -32.35 0.11 -16.93
CA TYR A 45 -31.94 1.38 -16.35
C TYR A 45 -31.60 1.24 -14.86
N PHE A 46 -32.45 0.57 -14.09
CA PHE A 46 -32.20 0.33 -12.67
C PHE A 46 -30.94 -0.50 -12.43
N GLN A 47 -30.73 -1.56 -13.20
CA GLN A 47 -29.52 -2.40 -13.11
C GLN A 47 -28.26 -1.58 -13.39
N SER A 48 -28.27 -0.76 -14.45
CA SER A 48 -27.13 0.11 -14.77
C SER A 48 -26.81 1.13 -13.66
N LEU A 49 -27.84 1.66 -12.98
CA LEU A 49 -27.67 2.55 -11.83
C LEU A 49 -27.05 1.82 -10.62
N THR A 50 -27.44 0.56 -10.37
CA THR A 50 -26.85 -0.23 -9.28
C THR A 50 -25.37 -0.55 -9.53
N GLU A 51 -25.02 -0.93 -10.76
CA GLU A 51 -23.63 -1.21 -11.14
C GLU A 51 -22.75 0.04 -11.05
N ALA A 52 -23.28 1.20 -11.46
CA ALA A 52 -22.59 2.48 -11.35
C ALA A 52 -22.36 2.87 -9.87
N ALA A 53 -23.34 2.67 -9.00
CA ALA A 53 -23.23 2.96 -7.57
C ALA A 53 -22.19 2.04 -6.90
N ASP A 54 -22.21 0.74 -7.21
CA ASP A 54 -21.24 -0.24 -6.68
C ASP A 54 -19.81 0.09 -7.13
N SER A 55 -19.63 0.43 -8.40
CA SER A 55 -18.33 0.87 -8.93
C SER A 55 -17.80 2.10 -8.20
N ALA A 56 -18.66 3.10 -7.97
CA ALA A 56 -18.30 4.32 -7.24
C ALA A 56 -17.91 4.04 -5.78
N LEU A 57 -18.66 3.17 -5.09
CA LEU A 57 -18.36 2.79 -3.72
C LEU A 57 -17.03 2.04 -3.61
N ARG A 58 -16.75 1.11 -4.53
CA ARG A 58 -15.46 0.39 -4.59
C ARG A 58 -14.30 1.35 -4.84
N SER A 59 -14.46 2.29 -5.78
CA SER A 59 -13.45 3.31 -6.07
C SER A 59 -13.16 4.20 -4.86
N LEU A 60 -14.20 4.62 -4.12
CA LEU A 60 -14.04 5.41 -2.91
C LEU A 60 -13.33 4.62 -1.80
N ALA A 61 -13.69 3.35 -1.62
CA ALA A 61 -13.03 2.47 -0.65
C ALA A 61 -11.54 2.31 -0.97
N GLN A 62 -11.19 2.05 -2.23
CA GLN A 62 -9.79 1.97 -2.67
C GLN A 62 -9.03 3.28 -2.41
N LYS A 63 -9.64 4.43 -2.72
CA LYS A 63 -9.02 5.74 -2.46
C LYS A 63 -8.75 5.98 -0.98
N ILE A 64 -9.71 5.70 -0.10
CA ILE A 64 -9.54 5.86 1.35
C ILE A 64 -8.39 4.96 1.86
N GLN A 65 -8.29 3.74 1.35
CA GLN A 65 -7.20 2.84 1.74
C GLN A 65 -5.84 3.31 1.22
N LEU A 66 -5.78 3.80 -0.03
CA LEU A 66 -4.58 4.41 -0.58
C LEU A 66 -4.13 5.61 0.26
N ASP A 67 -5.06 6.51 0.61
CA ASP A 67 -4.76 7.69 1.42
C ASP A 67 -4.23 7.29 2.82
N LYS A 68 -4.80 6.24 3.43
CA LYS A 68 -4.29 5.70 4.70
C LYS A 68 -2.90 5.11 4.58
N PHE A 69 -2.65 4.34 3.51
CA PHE A 69 -1.35 3.78 3.21
C PHE A 69 -0.31 4.90 3.06
N THR A 70 -0.60 5.91 2.23
CA THR A 70 0.31 7.03 1.96
C THR A 70 0.66 7.77 3.25
N GLN A 71 -0.34 8.08 4.08
CA GLN A 71 -0.10 8.70 5.39
C GLN A 71 0.78 7.84 6.30
N GLN A 72 0.61 6.51 6.30
CA GLN A 72 1.46 5.62 7.10
C GLN A 72 2.89 5.56 6.56
N ALA A 73 3.06 5.51 5.24
CA ALA A 73 4.38 5.55 4.61
C ALA A 73 5.11 6.87 4.86
N GLU A 74 4.42 8.00 4.82
CA GLU A 74 4.95 9.32 5.18
C GLU A 74 5.42 9.34 6.63
N ARG A 75 4.61 8.86 7.58
CA ARG A 75 5.01 8.77 8.99
C ARG A 75 6.23 7.86 9.20
N LEU A 76 6.32 6.74 8.47
CA LEU A 76 7.51 5.89 8.49
C LEU A 76 8.74 6.66 7.99
N ALA A 77 8.63 7.38 6.87
CA ALA A 77 9.72 8.18 6.32
C ALA A 77 10.18 9.27 7.31
N ASP A 78 9.23 10.00 7.92
CA ASP A 78 9.50 11.03 8.92
C ASP A 78 10.16 10.44 10.17
N ASN A 79 9.65 9.31 10.65
CA ASN A 79 10.22 8.59 11.79
C ASN A 79 11.65 8.10 11.49
N ALA A 80 11.88 7.60 10.28
CA ALA A 80 13.21 7.17 9.83
C ALA A 80 14.19 8.36 9.73
N ALA A 81 13.73 9.51 9.23
CA ALA A 81 14.53 10.72 9.06
C ALA A 81 15.12 11.26 10.37
N LYS A 82 14.41 11.08 11.49
CA LYS A 82 14.88 11.47 12.84
C LYS A 82 16.21 10.82 13.24
N TYR A 83 16.59 9.73 12.58
CA TYR A 83 17.80 8.96 12.90
C TYR A 83 18.94 9.17 11.90
N LEU A 84 18.81 10.08 10.93
CA LEU A 84 19.89 10.39 9.98
C LEU A 84 21.23 10.65 10.68
N GLY A 85 22.30 10.07 10.12
CA GLY A 85 23.65 10.13 10.69
C GLY A 85 23.92 9.15 11.84
N THR A 86 22.90 8.45 12.37
CA THR A 86 23.12 7.47 13.43
C THR A 86 24.06 6.36 12.96
N ARG A 87 25.11 6.09 13.74
CA ARG A 87 26.18 5.16 13.35
C ARG A 87 25.69 3.72 13.21
N TYR A 88 26.31 3.02 12.27
CA TYR A 88 26.07 1.59 12.09
C TYR A 88 26.83 0.75 13.13
N ARG A 89 26.15 -0.23 13.71
CA ARG A 89 26.75 -1.28 14.55
C ARG A 89 26.02 -2.60 14.30
N TYR A 90 26.74 -3.60 13.79
CA TYR A 90 26.18 -4.93 13.53
C TYR A 90 25.51 -5.49 14.79
N GLY A 91 24.30 -6.03 14.64
CA GLY A 91 23.54 -6.56 15.77
C GLY A 91 22.77 -5.51 16.58
N SER A 92 22.93 -4.20 16.31
CA SER A 92 22.24 -3.16 17.06
C SER A 92 20.82 -2.87 16.58
N THR A 93 19.94 -2.49 17.51
CA THR A 93 18.51 -2.22 17.28
C THR A 93 18.07 -0.82 17.74
N GLY A 94 19.00 0.09 17.98
CA GLY A 94 18.71 1.49 18.29
C GLY A 94 18.57 1.85 19.78
N PRO A 95 18.25 3.13 20.06
CA PRO A 95 18.32 4.24 19.10
C PRO A 95 19.75 4.82 18.95
N LYS A 96 20.69 4.47 19.84
CA LYS A 96 22.05 5.04 19.82
C LYS A 96 22.90 4.63 18.62
N THR A 97 22.67 3.42 18.11
CA THR A 97 23.32 2.85 16.90
C THR A 97 22.40 1.81 16.28
N PHE A 98 22.53 1.52 15.00
CA PHE A 98 21.68 0.54 14.32
C PHE A 98 22.46 -0.41 13.41
N ASP A 99 21.98 -1.63 13.18
CA ASP A 99 22.22 -2.30 11.90
C ASP A 99 21.04 -2.09 10.95
N CYS A 100 21.16 -2.58 9.70
CA CYS A 100 20.16 -2.36 8.67
C CYS A 100 18.77 -2.87 9.09
N SER A 101 18.67 -4.14 9.45
CA SER A 101 17.39 -4.75 9.87
C SER A 101 16.88 -4.24 11.21
N GLY A 102 17.77 -3.87 12.14
CA GLY A 102 17.45 -3.28 13.43
C GLY A 102 16.89 -1.87 13.28
N PHE A 103 17.42 -1.08 12.34
CA PHE A 103 16.88 0.23 11.99
C PHE A 103 15.46 0.12 11.42
N ILE A 104 15.28 -0.72 10.39
CA ILE A 104 13.97 -0.93 9.76
C ILE A 104 12.95 -1.43 10.80
N ARG A 105 13.29 -2.46 11.59
CA ARG A 105 12.43 -2.93 12.67
C ARG A 105 12.09 -1.84 13.68
N TYR A 106 13.04 -0.98 14.02
CA TYR A 106 12.82 0.08 15.00
C TYR A 106 11.82 1.12 14.49
N VAL A 107 11.99 1.59 13.25
CA VAL A 107 11.08 2.56 12.62
C VAL A 107 9.68 1.97 12.46
N PHE A 108 9.57 0.75 11.93
CA PHE A 108 8.27 0.10 11.70
C PHE A 108 7.50 -0.17 12.99
N ARG A 109 8.19 -0.44 14.10
CA ARG A 109 7.54 -0.62 15.41
C ARG A 109 6.88 0.67 15.92
N GLN A 110 7.30 1.85 15.46
CA GLN A 110 6.65 3.12 15.84
C GLN A 110 5.29 3.30 15.16
N GLU A 111 5.01 2.52 14.12
CA GLU A 111 3.72 2.45 13.43
C GLU A 111 3.05 1.07 13.67
N ASP A 112 3.34 0.45 14.81
CA ASP A 112 2.78 -0.84 15.27
C ASP A 112 3.03 -2.05 14.35
N ILE A 113 4.04 -1.97 13.47
CA ILE A 113 4.41 -3.08 12.57
C ILE A 113 5.61 -3.84 13.14
N ASN A 114 5.35 -5.08 13.55
CA ASN A 114 6.36 -5.94 14.15
C ASN A 114 7.12 -6.74 13.10
N LEU A 115 8.32 -6.27 12.77
CA LEU A 115 9.22 -7.00 11.87
C LEU A 115 10.18 -7.92 12.63
N PRO A 116 10.50 -9.09 12.07
CA PRO A 116 11.50 -9.99 12.64
C PRO A 116 12.90 -9.34 12.61
N ARG A 117 13.81 -9.86 13.43
CA ARG A 117 15.09 -9.19 13.73
C ARG A 117 16.03 -9.06 12.53
N THR A 118 16.07 -10.04 11.62
CA THR A 118 17.10 -10.11 10.57
C THR A 118 16.51 -9.78 9.20
N SER A 119 17.32 -9.20 8.32
CA SER A 119 16.90 -8.88 6.94
C SER A 119 16.43 -10.12 6.18
N ARG A 120 16.99 -11.30 6.45
CA ARG A 120 16.55 -12.57 5.83
C ARG A 120 15.15 -12.99 6.26
N MET A 121 14.82 -12.79 7.54
CA MET A 121 13.47 -13.06 8.02
C MET A 121 12.50 -11.99 7.50
N GLN A 122 12.91 -10.71 7.52
CA GLN A 122 12.10 -9.61 6.98
C GLN A 122 11.76 -9.82 5.49
N TYR A 123 12.66 -10.43 4.71
CA TYR A 123 12.40 -10.77 3.32
C TYR A 123 11.32 -11.86 3.12
N ARG A 124 10.93 -12.56 4.18
CA ARG A 124 9.84 -13.55 4.12
C ARG A 124 8.50 -12.93 4.49
N GLU A 125 8.49 -11.71 5.01
CA GLU A 125 7.27 -11.02 5.41
C GLU A 125 6.66 -10.28 4.21
N GLY A 126 5.33 -10.20 4.22
CA GLY A 126 4.56 -9.42 3.26
C GLY A 126 4.65 -9.88 1.80
N GLU A 127 4.05 -9.07 0.94
CA GLU A 127 3.85 -9.38 -0.47
C GLU A 127 5.07 -9.04 -1.31
N LYS A 128 5.31 -9.83 -2.36
CA LYS A 128 6.38 -9.53 -3.32
C LYS A 128 5.97 -8.36 -4.20
N VAL A 129 6.84 -7.36 -4.33
CA VAL A 129 6.60 -6.18 -5.16
C VAL A 129 7.56 -6.17 -6.35
N SER A 130 7.02 -5.95 -7.55
CA SER A 130 7.83 -5.72 -8.75
C SER A 130 8.39 -4.29 -8.75
N ARG A 131 9.49 -4.08 -9.49
CA ARG A 131 10.25 -2.83 -9.43
C ARG A 131 9.42 -1.60 -9.86
N ASP A 132 8.54 -1.78 -10.83
CA ASP A 132 7.61 -0.80 -11.37
C ASP A 132 6.41 -0.50 -10.44
N GLN A 133 6.22 -1.30 -9.39
CA GLN A 133 5.14 -1.13 -8.41
C GLN A 133 5.64 -0.65 -7.05
N LEU A 134 6.92 -0.30 -6.95
CA LEU A 134 7.52 0.21 -5.73
C LEU A 134 6.89 1.54 -5.33
N ARG A 135 6.59 1.67 -4.04
CA ARG A 135 6.09 2.91 -3.43
C ARG A 135 6.75 3.17 -2.07
N PRO A 136 6.66 4.39 -1.53
CA PRO A 136 7.14 4.68 -0.18
C PRO A 136 6.62 3.67 0.85
N GLY A 137 7.50 3.26 1.77
CA GLY A 137 7.22 2.22 2.78
C GLY A 137 7.57 0.80 2.34
N ASP A 138 7.75 0.53 1.05
CA ASP A 138 8.21 -0.79 0.58
C ASP A 138 9.67 -1.05 1.02
N LEU A 139 9.99 -2.32 1.29
CA LEU A 139 11.31 -2.75 1.72
C LEU A 139 12.11 -3.30 0.54
N LEU A 140 13.32 -2.78 0.34
CA LEU A 140 14.27 -3.25 -0.66
C LEU A 140 15.31 -4.17 0.00
N PHE A 141 15.62 -5.27 -0.66
CA PHE A 141 16.58 -6.26 -0.17
C PHE A 141 17.74 -6.43 -1.12
N PHE A 142 18.94 -6.50 -0.54
CA PHE A 142 20.18 -6.59 -1.29
C PHE A 142 21.10 -7.68 -0.76
N SER A 143 21.96 -8.18 -1.63
CA SER A 143 23.14 -8.95 -1.26
C SER A 143 24.14 -8.06 -0.52
N SER A 144 25.03 -8.68 0.25
CA SER A 144 26.14 -7.99 0.90
C SER A 144 27.40 -8.84 0.89
N PRO A 145 28.60 -8.26 0.99
CA PRO A 145 29.84 -9.02 1.03
C PRO A 145 29.84 -10.15 2.08
N ARG A 146 29.28 -9.87 3.27
CA ARG A 146 29.17 -10.86 4.36
C ARG A 146 28.18 -11.99 4.08
N SER A 147 27.15 -11.74 3.27
CA SER A 147 26.10 -12.74 2.99
C SER A 147 26.39 -13.57 1.74
N GLY A 148 27.23 -13.08 0.83
CA GLY A 148 27.47 -13.68 -0.48
C GLY A 148 26.46 -13.21 -1.53
N LYS A 149 26.83 -13.35 -2.80
CA LYS A 149 25.98 -12.96 -3.94
C LYS A 149 24.69 -13.77 -3.97
N GLY A 150 23.56 -13.11 -4.24
CA GLY A 150 22.25 -13.74 -4.36
C GLY A 150 21.58 -14.07 -3.02
N ARG A 151 22.21 -13.74 -1.88
CA ARG A 151 21.68 -14.02 -0.54
C ARG A 151 21.36 -12.71 0.16
N VAL A 152 20.18 -12.61 0.78
CA VAL A 152 19.80 -11.40 1.52
C VAL A 152 20.80 -11.12 2.64
N GLY A 153 21.36 -9.92 2.60
CA GLY A 153 22.36 -9.44 3.54
C GLY A 153 22.18 -7.98 3.96
N HIS A 154 21.27 -7.26 3.32
CA HIS A 154 20.97 -5.86 3.61
C HIS A 154 19.51 -5.54 3.29
N VAL A 155 18.95 -4.56 4.01
CA VAL A 155 17.56 -4.10 3.85
C VAL A 155 17.51 -2.58 3.94
N ALA A 156 16.60 -1.98 3.18
CA ALA A 156 16.31 -0.55 3.14
C ALA A 156 14.80 -0.33 2.99
N MET A 157 14.33 0.89 3.27
CA MET A 157 12.94 1.30 3.04
C MET A 157 12.88 2.40 1.98
N VAL A 158 12.00 2.26 0.99
CA VAL A 158 11.69 3.31 0.01
C VAL A 158 11.02 4.47 0.73
N VAL A 159 11.46 5.70 0.45
CA VAL A 159 10.86 6.92 1.02
C VAL A 159 10.25 7.83 -0.03
N ASP A 160 10.69 7.71 -1.28
CA ASP A 160 10.20 8.53 -2.39
C ASP A 160 10.42 7.79 -3.71
N VAL A 161 9.51 7.99 -4.68
CA VAL A 161 9.56 7.36 -6.01
C VAL A 161 9.29 8.42 -7.06
N ASN A 162 10.16 8.47 -8.07
CA ASN A 162 10.00 9.30 -9.25
C ASN A 162 9.51 8.44 -10.42
N GLU A 163 8.22 8.58 -10.73
CA GLU A 163 7.56 7.82 -11.80
C GLU A 163 8.08 8.16 -13.20
N LYS A 164 8.68 9.35 -13.41
CA LYS A 164 9.13 9.77 -14.74
C LYS A 164 10.34 8.98 -15.22
N ASP A 165 11.22 8.59 -14.31
CA ASP A 165 12.48 7.89 -14.61
C ASP A 165 12.61 6.55 -13.89
N ASN A 166 11.56 6.11 -13.17
CA ASN A 166 11.53 4.91 -12.34
C ASN A 166 12.72 4.85 -11.35
N SER A 167 13.19 6.02 -10.91
CA SER A 167 14.14 6.14 -9.80
C SER A 167 13.41 6.31 -8.48
N LEU A 168 14.09 5.99 -7.39
CA LEU A 168 13.57 6.14 -6.05
C LEU A 168 14.67 6.56 -5.09
N THR A 169 14.25 7.11 -3.96
CA THR A 169 15.11 7.33 -2.80
C THR A 169 14.75 6.32 -1.72
N PHE A 170 15.75 5.73 -1.08
CA PHE A 170 15.56 4.84 0.06
C PHE A 170 16.42 5.28 1.25
N ILE A 171 15.97 4.93 2.45
CA ILE A 171 16.70 5.13 3.71
C ILE A 171 17.10 3.80 4.34
N HIS A 172 18.31 3.75 4.91
CA HIS A 172 18.84 2.56 5.55
C HIS A 172 20.00 2.89 6.50
N ALA A 173 20.33 1.97 7.41
CA ALA A 173 21.60 2.02 8.13
C ALA A 173 22.71 1.34 7.30
N SER A 174 23.61 2.15 6.74
CA SER A 174 24.79 1.74 5.96
C SER A 174 25.98 1.44 6.87
N SER A 175 26.73 0.38 6.58
CA SER A 175 27.98 0.07 7.31
C SER A 175 29.05 1.16 7.19
N SER A 176 29.01 1.98 6.13
CA SER A 176 30.00 3.06 5.90
C SER A 176 29.49 4.46 6.24
N LYS A 177 28.17 4.70 6.12
CA LYS A 177 27.57 6.05 6.26
C LYS A 177 26.61 6.19 7.45
N GLY A 178 26.31 5.12 8.17
CA GLY A 178 25.23 5.13 9.15
C GLY A 178 23.86 5.25 8.47
N VAL A 179 22.86 5.74 9.20
CA VAL A 179 21.52 6.00 8.66
C VAL A 179 21.61 7.13 7.63
N SER A 180 21.30 6.82 6.36
CA SER A 180 21.42 7.77 5.26
C SER A 180 20.44 7.47 4.13
N TYR A 181 20.16 8.49 3.32
CA TYR A 181 19.47 8.34 2.05
C TYR A 181 20.42 7.89 0.94
N GLN A 182 19.91 7.08 0.02
CA GLN A 182 20.57 6.68 -1.22
C GLN A 182 19.53 6.60 -2.35
N LYS A 183 20.00 6.68 -3.60
CA LYS A 183 19.16 6.53 -4.78
C LYS A 183 19.19 5.09 -5.30
N PHE A 184 18.12 4.67 -5.96
CA PHE A 184 18.05 3.42 -6.71
C PHE A 184 17.26 3.64 -8.01
N PRO A 185 17.71 3.11 -9.16
CA PRO A 185 19.01 2.49 -9.37
C PRO A 185 20.12 3.55 -9.26
N ASP A 186 21.28 3.15 -8.73
CA ASP A 186 22.48 3.97 -8.58
C ASP A 186 23.55 3.69 -9.66
N GLY A 187 23.32 2.73 -10.56
CA GLY A 187 24.34 2.19 -11.48
C GLY A 187 25.51 1.48 -10.77
N GLY A 188 25.42 1.34 -9.45
CA GLY A 188 26.53 1.05 -8.56
C GLY A 188 26.27 -0.18 -7.68
N TYR A 189 26.59 -0.04 -6.40
CA TYR A 189 26.50 -1.13 -5.44
C TYR A 189 25.07 -1.64 -5.31
N TYR A 190 24.08 -0.75 -5.15
CA TYR A 190 22.70 -1.18 -4.90
C TYR A 190 22.07 -1.80 -6.14
N SER A 191 22.36 -1.27 -7.32
CA SER A 191 21.90 -1.83 -8.60
C SER A 191 22.44 -3.25 -8.83
N ARG A 192 23.73 -3.49 -8.55
CA ARG A 192 24.35 -4.82 -8.74
C ARG A 192 23.93 -5.87 -7.71
N ASN A 193 23.49 -5.44 -6.53
CA ASN A 193 23.20 -6.34 -5.42
C ASN A 193 21.70 -6.48 -5.12
N TYR A 194 20.82 -5.86 -5.90
CA TYR A 194 19.38 -5.96 -5.71
C TYR A 194 18.89 -7.40 -5.83
N ILE A 195 18.08 -7.84 -4.85
CA ILE A 195 17.48 -9.17 -4.80
C ILE A 195 15.97 -9.09 -5.08
N GLY A 196 15.30 -8.10 -4.51
CA GLY A 196 13.86 -7.94 -4.64
C GLY A 196 13.30 -7.00 -3.58
N ALA A 197 11.98 -6.85 -3.60
CA ALA A 197 11.26 -5.97 -2.68
C ALA A 197 10.06 -6.67 -2.04
N LYS A 198 9.71 -6.20 -0.84
CA LYS A 198 8.55 -6.65 -0.08
C LYS A 198 7.71 -5.48 0.41
N ARG A 199 6.39 -5.67 0.40
CA ARG A 199 5.43 -4.77 1.01
C ARG A 199 4.84 -5.42 2.24
N VAL A 200 5.11 -4.83 3.39
CA VAL A 200 4.65 -5.31 4.70
C VAL A 200 3.48 -4.49 5.25
N LEU A 201 3.26 -3.32 4.65
CA LEU A 201 2.09 -2.50 4.91
C LEU A 201 0.87 -3.16 4.22
N PRO A 202 -0.29 -3.22 4.89
CA PRO A 202 -1.48 -3.80 4.28
C PRO A 202 -1.84 -3.05 3.00
N ASP A 203 -2.02 -3.78 1.90
CA ASP A 203 -2.60 -3.23 0.67
C ASP A 203 -4.10 -2.93 0.87
N ALA A 204 -4.65 -2.06 0.03
CA ALA A 204 -6.10 -2.04 -0.16
C ALA A 204 -6.54 -3.47 -0.55
N PRO A 205 -7.65 -4.00 -0.02
CA PRO A 205 -8.13 -5.33 -0.42
C PRO A 205 -8.17 -5.41 -1.94
N THR A 206 -7.44 -6.35 -2.53
CA THR A 206 -7.60 -6.67 -3.94
C THR A 206 -9.00 -7.22 -4.12
N ALA A 207 -9.77 -6.57 -5.00
CA ALA A 207 -11.14 -6.93 -5.32
C ALA A 207 -11.22 -8.33 -5.94
#